data_AF-A0A9P7UWR6-F1
#
_entry.id   AF-A0A9P7UWR6-F1
#
_cell.length_a   1.000
_cell.length_b   1.000
_cell.length_c   1.000
_cell.angle_alpha   90.00
_cell.angle_beta   90.00
_cell.angle_gamma   90.00
#
_symmetry.space_group_name_H-M   'P 1'
#
loop_
_entity.id
_entity.type
_entity.pdbx_description
1 polymer ?
#
loop_
_entity_poly.entity_id
_entity_poly.type
_entity_poly.pdbx_seq_one_letter_code
_entity_poly.pdbx_strand_id
1 'polypeptide(L)'
;MPLMLSLSFLSTFLQDGPEYEKRKRTPFVPPDITLSEVHAVVPQHLRSKDTLKGLSVVARDVFLAFSLYTLSEYIPTTSSFLAQRIHDTLWLQSLFKWSLWATYWQCQGILFTSLWCLSHESSHGNLSSRGWINDGVGFCLHTSLLVPYFPWKSSHIAHHKATVSLERDTVFVPPTRSHFKLPPEAVARTKDYHEILEETPIYTFYRMFLMQIFGLLFYFVFDARGSPKHPPGTNHFNPYSTIFKPRERIGVVASDAGLLAMIALLYLWSRNVGFGQLARIYLLPWLLTNHWIVMLTYLHHADPTVPYYRRGAWTFLRGALATVDRPLLGWIGRVFFHNVSHNHVSHHIFSDIPFYNQPEVTARIRTVLKDHYNFDSTNTFRALYRTFTQCEFVEDEGDVVFYKNREGKPAREVAQLTGDSR
;
A
#
# COMPACT_ATOMS: atom_id res chain seq x y z
N MET A 1 29.66 24.47 -9.98
CA MET A 1 29.90 23.45 -8.93
C MET A 1 29.14 22.19 -9.31
N PRO A 2 29.79 21.17 -9.89
CA PRO A 2 29.13 19.91 -10.19
C PRO A 2 28.86 19.15 -8.89
N LEU A 3 27.71 18.50 -8.83
CA LEU A 3 27.23 17.61 -7.77
C LEU A 3 28.31 16.58 -7.38
N MET A 4 29.08 16.86 -6.33
CA MET A 4 29.60 15.78 -5.48
C MET A 4 28.41 15.27 -4.67
N LEU A 5 27.62 14.36 -5.26
CA LEU A 5 26.83 13.42 -4.48
C LEU A 5 27.83 12.65 -3.65
N SER A 6 27.97 13.00 -2.37
CA SER A 6 28.90 12.33 -1.47
C SER A 6 28.57 10.83 -1.44
N LEU A 7 29.60 9.99 -1.33
CA LEU A 7 29.44 8.54 -1.14
C LEU A 7 28.49 8.22 0.05
N SER A 8 28.37 9.14 1.02
CA SER A 8 27.41 9.05 2.13
C SER A 8 25.93 9.17 1.71
N PHE A 9 25.61 9.91 0.65
CA PHE A 9 24.24 10.00 0.14
C PHE A 9 23.84 8.69 -0.54
N LEU A 10 24.71 8.12 -1.38
CA LEU A 10 24.48 6.81 -2.01
C LEU A 10 24.39 5.68 -0.97
N SER A 11 25.19 5.72 0.11
CA SER A 11 25.10 4.71 1.17
C SER A 11 23.76 4.74 1.89
N THR A 12 23.16 5.92 2.12
CA THR A 12 21.81 6.01 2.74
C THR A 12 20.68 5.44 1.87
N PHE A 13 20.85 5.35 0.54
CA PHE A 13 19.86 4.69 -0.33
C PHE A 13 19.96 3.17 -0.29
N LEU A 14 21.09 2.61 0.11
CA LEU A 14 21.35 1.17 0.07
C LEU A 14 21.32 0.50 1.45
N GLN A 15 21.31 1.29 2.52
CA GLN A 15 21.30 0.80 3.89
C GLN A 15 19.88 0.75 4.45
N ASP A 16 19.65 -0.23 5.32
CA ASP A 16 18.42 -0.33 6.10
C ASP A 16 18.47 0.62 7.30
N GLY A 17 17.30 1.12 7.71
CA GLY A 17 17.16 2.05 8.83
C GLY A 17 17.54 1.42 10.18
N PRO A 18 17.98 2.24 11.15
CA PRO A 18 18.42 1.74 12.46
C PRO A 18 17.29 1.01 13.23
N GLU A 19 16.03 1.40 13.04
CA GLU A 19 14.89 0.76 13.70
C GLU A 19 14.64 -0.65 13.17
N TYR A 20 14.79 -0.85 11.84
CA TYR A 20 14.71 -2.16 11.21
C TYR A 20 15.85 -3.07 11.67
N GLU A 21 17.09 -2.56 11.67
CA GLU A 21 18.26 -3.31 12.12
C GLU A 21 18.19 -3.65 13.62
N LYS A 22 17.65 -2.75 14.46
CA LYS A 22 17.35 -3.07 15.86
C LYS A 22 16.34 -4.22 15.95
N ARG A 23 15.22 -4.16 15.23
CA ARG A 23 14.20 -5.23 15.25
C ARG A 23 14.75 -6.58 14.82
N LYS A 24 15.61 -6.66 13.80
CA LYS A 24 16.25 -7.92 13.38
C LYS A 24 17.09 -8.57 14.48
N ARG A 25 17.77 -7.76 15.28
CA ARG A 25 18.67 -8.23 16.35
C ARG A 25 17.95 -8.55 17.66
N THR A 26 16.68 -8.16 17.78
CA THR A 26 15.87 -8.39 18.98
C THR A 26 14.87 -9.52 18.74
N PRO A 27 14.97 -10.65 19.46
CA PRO A 27 13.97 -11.71 19.38
C PRO A 27 12.55 -11.18 19.58
N PHE A 28 11.59 -11.75 18.87
CA PHE A 28 10.20 -11.32 18.92
C PHE A 28 9.50 -11.91 20.15
N VAL A 29 8.93 -11.03 20.97
CA VAL A 29 8.00 -11.41 22.04
C VAL A 29 6.61 -10.91 21.64
N PRO A 30 5.59 -11.78 21.58
CA PRO A 30 4.22 -11.34 21.35
C PRO A 30 3.81 -10.27 22.37
N PRO A 31 3.21 -9.15 21.94
CA PRO A 31 2.81 -8.11 22.87
C PRO A 31 1.77 -8.66 23.86
N ASP A 32 1.96 -8.29 25.13
CA ASP A 32 1.05 -8.52 26.26
C ASP A 32 0.16 -7.30 26.56
N ILE A 33 0.42 -6.18 25.88
CA ILE A 33 -0.40 -4.96 25.91
C ILE A 33 -1.85 -5.29 25.56
N THR A 34 -2.78 -4.76 26.34
CA THR A 34 -4.22 -4.90 26.12
C THR A 34 -4.79 -3.78 25.26
N LEU A 35 -5.91 -4.05 24.58
CA LEU A 35 -6.64 -2.99 23.87
C LEU A 35 -7.09 -1.86 24.80
N SER A 36 -7.42 -2.18 26.05
CA SER A 36 -7.85 -1.17 27.04
C SER A 36 -6.74 -0.15 27.32
N GLU A 37 -5.50 -0.59 27.47
CA GLU A 37 -4.36 0.31 27.70
C GLU A 37 -4.12 1.24 26.50
N VAL A 38 -4.24 0.72 25.28
CA VAL A 38 -4.09 1.52 24.06
C VAL A 38 -5.25 2.51 23.90
N HIS A 39 -6.48 2.10 24.21
CA HIS A 39 -7.64 3.00 24.20
C HIS A 39 -7.54 4.12 25.24
N ALA A 40 -7.01 3.83 26.43
CA ALA A 40 -6.95 4.77 27.56
C ALA A 40 -6.11 6.02 27.25
N VAL A 41 -5.12 5.93 26.37
CA VAL A 41 -4.25 7.06 26.00
C VAL A 41 -4.79 7.92 24.85
N VAL A 42 -5.91 7.55 24.23
CA VAL A 42 -6.49 8.26 23.09
C VAL A 42 -7.71 9.10 23.53
N PRO A 43 -7.60 10.44 23.56
CA PRO A 43 -8.71 11.31 23.93
C PRO A 43 -9.93 11.17 23.02
N GLN A 44 -11.12 11.30 23.61
CA GLN A 44 -12.39 11.18 22.89
C GLN A 44 -12.55 12.22 21.76
N HIS A 45 -12.01 13.43 21.93
CA HIS A 45 -12.13 14.48 20.92
C HIS A 45 -11.44 14.10 19.58
N LEU A 46 -10.43 13.23 19.61
CA LEU A 46 -9.76 12.75 18.38
C LEU A 46 -10.67 11.83 17.54
N ARG A 47 -11.74 11.27 18.11
CA ARG A 47 -12.74 10.47 17.39
C ARG A 47 -13.78 11.33 16.67
N SER A 48 -13.79 12.64 16.91
CA SER A 48 -14.76 13.55 16.29
C SER A 48 -14.50 13.70 14.80
N LYS A 49 -15.58 13.62 14.01
CA LYS A 49 -15.56 13.72 12.54
C LYS A 49 -16.06 15.10 12.13
N ASP A 50 -15.17 15.92 11.61
CA ASP A 50 -15.49 17.21 11.01
C ASP A 50 -15.71 17.04 9.50
N THR A 51 -16.98 17.14 9.09
CA THR A 51 -17.39 17.03 7.69
C THR A 51 -16.79 18.11 6.80
N LEU A 52 -16.70 19.35 7.29
CA LEU A 52 -16.17 20.45 6.49
C LEU A 52 -14.66 20.29 6.30
N LYS A 53 -13.95 19.88 7.34
CA LYS A 53 -12.52 19.56 7.25
C LYS A 53 -12.26 18.39 6.31
N GLY A 54 -13.01 17.29 6.43
CA GLY A 54 -12.89 16.14 5.51
C GLY A 54 -13.13 16.51 4.05
N LEU A 55 -14.24 17.22 3.77
CA LEU A 55 -14.59 17.61 2.41
C LEU A 55 -13.68 18.73 1.82
N SER A 56 -13.11 19.60 2.65
CA SER A 56 -12.18 20.63 2.17
C SER A 56 -10.87 20.02 1.68
N VAL A 57 -10.39 18.94 2.31
CA VAL A 57 -9.22 18.18 1.82
C VAL A 57 -9.54 17.49 0.50
N VAL A 58 -10.73 16.91 0.36
CA VAL A 58 -11.20 16.34 -0.91
C VAL A 58 -11.25 17.39 -2.01
N ALA A 59 -11.87 18.54 -1.73
CA ALA A 59 -11.98 19.64 -2.69
C ALA A 59 -10.59 20.17 -3.12
N ARG A 60 -9.66 20.31 -2.17
CA ARG A 60 -8.26 20.71 -2.45
C ARG A 60 -7.61 19.74 -3.44
N ASP A 61 -7.69 18.44 -3.20
CA ASP A 61 -6.97 17.45 -4.01
C ASP A 61 -7.57 17.30 -5.40
N VAL A 62 -8.90 17.33 -5.51
CA VAL A 62 -9.60 17.37 -6.80
C VAL A 62 -9.23 18.63 -7.57
N PHE A 63 -9.22 19.80 -6.91
CA PHE A 63 -8.82 21.06 -7.52
C PHE A 63 -7.37 21.03 -8.03
N LEU A 64 -6.44 20.51 -7.22
CA LEU A 64 -5.04 20.37 -7.62
C LEU A 64 -4.87 19.40 -8.79
N ALA A 65 -5.58 18.27 -8.78
CA ALA A 65 -5.53 17.27 -9.85
C ALA A 65 -6.07 17.84 -11.16
N PHE A 66 -7.16 18.62 -11.09
CA PHE A 66 -7.71 19.32 -12.25
C PHE A 66 -6.79 20.44 -12.74
N SER A 67 -6.18 21.21 -11.82
CA SER A 67 -5.25 22.28 -12.17
C SER A 67 -4.02 21.75 -12.91
N LEU A 68 -3.44 20.63 -12.47
CA LEU A 68 -2.34 19.99 -13.19
C LEU A 68 -2.77 19.47 -14.56
N TYR A 69 -3.97 18.91 -14.69
CA TYR A 69 -4.55 18.55 -15.98
C TYR A 69 -4.59 19.78 -16.91
N THR A 70 -5.15 20.91 -16.46
CA THR A 70 -5.20 22.15 -17.26
C THR A 70 -3.81 22.66 -17.62
N LEU A 71 -2.86 22.63 -16.67
CA LEU A 71 -1.47 23.04 -16.93
C LEU A 71 -0.77 22.13 -17.96
N SER A 72 -1.13 20.85 -18.02
CA SER A 72 -0.54 19.90 -18.98
C SER A 72 -0.86 20.24 -20.44
N GLU A 73 -1.97 20.95 -20.70
CA GLU A 73 -2.35 21.40 -22.04
C GLU A 73 -1.35 22.43 -22.61
N TYR A 74 -0.59 23.09 -21.75
CA TYR A 74 0.46 24.03 -22.15
C TYR A 74 1.80 23.36 -22.46
N ILE A 75 2.01 22.08 -22.09
CA ILE A 75 3.29 21.37 -22.31
C ILE A 75 3.72 21.38 -23.79
N PRO A 76 2.83 21.10 -24.78
CA PRO A 76 3.21 21.19 -26.19
C PRO A 76 3.66 22.59 -26.59
N THR A 77 2.93 23.63 -26.20
CA THR A 77 3.25 25.04 -26.52
C THR A 77 4.56 25.48 -25.89
N THR A 78 4.77 25.16 -24.61
CA THR A 78 6.03 25.45 -23.89
C THR A 78 7.21 24.71 -24.52
N SER A 79 7.02 23.46 -24.92
CA SER A 79 8.06 22.67 -25.59
C SER A 79 8.42 23.26 -26.95
N SER A 80 7.43 23.67 -27.75
CA SER A 80 7.63 24.29 -29.07
C SER A 80 8.32 25.65 -28.98
N PHE A 81 7.93 26.48 -28.01
CA PHE A 81 8.57 27.77 -27.76
C PHE A 81 10.06 27.62 -27.43
N LEU A 82 10.42 26.62 -26.61
CA LEU A 82 11.82 26.37 -26.30
C LEU A 82 12.58 25.75 -27.49
N ALA A 83 11.94 24.87 -28.26
CA ALA A 83 12.52 24.32 -29.48
C ALA A 83 12.91 25.41 -30.48
N GLN A 84 12.13 26.48 -30.56
CA GLN A 84 12.44 27.68 -31.35
C GLN A 84 13.57 28.53 -30.78
N ARG A 85 14.07 28.28 -29.57
CA ARG A 85 15.23 29.01 -29.00
C ARG A 85 16.51 28.19 -28.97
N ILE A 86 16.39 26.86 -29.03
CA ILE A 86 17.51 25.91 -29.03
C ILE A 86 17.54 25.24 -30.40
N HIS A 87 17.90 26.00 -31.44
CA HIS A 87 17.76 25.60 -32.84
C HIS A 87 18.59 24.36 -33.23
N ASP A 88 19.75 24.13 -32.59
CA ASP A 88 20.74 23.16 -33.08
C ASP A 88 20.87 21.88 -32.24
N THR A 89 19.89 21.56 -31.39
CA THR A 89 20.01 20.39 -30.50
C THR A 89 18.70 19.62 -30.30
N LEU A 90 18.34 18.81 -31.31
CA LEU A 90 17.13 17.97 -31.31
C LEU A 90 16.98 17.07 -30.07
N TRP A 91 18.08 16.55 -29.54
CA TRP A 91 18.05 15.70 -28.35
C TRP A 91 17.72 16.49 -27.06
N LEU A 92 18.17 17.74 -26.94
CA LEU A 92 17.84 18.62 -25.80
C LEU A 92 16.37 19.01 -25.81
N GLN A 93 15.82 19.32 -27.00
CA GLN A 93 14.39 19.62 -27.16
C GLN A 93 13.53 18.43 -26.74
N SER A 94 13.92 17.23 -27.17
CA SER A 94 13.24 15.98 -26.81
C SER A 94 13.34 15.72 -25.31
N LEU A 95 14.53 15.84 -24.72
CA LEU A 95 14.75 15.64 -23.29
C LEU A 95 13.89 16.61 -22.45
N PHE A 96 13.85 17.89 -22.82
CA PHE A 96 13.04 18.88 -22.11
C PHE A 96 11.55 18.55 -22.18
N LYS A 97 11.02 18.31 -23.39
CA LYS A 97 9.60 17.94 -23.58
C LYS A 97 9.23 16.73 -22.74
N TRP A 98 10.04 15.67 -22.78
CA TRP A 98 9.77 14.46 -22.01
C TRP A 98 9.99 14.63 -20.51
N SER A 99 10.85 15.56 -20.08
CA SER A 99 11.00 15.93 -18.67
C SER A 99 9.77 16.65 -18.13
N LEU A 100 9.15 17.54 -18.92
CA LEU A 100 7.86 18.15 -18.57
C LEU A 100 6.75 17.11 -18.44
N TRP A 101 6.67 16.17 -19.39
CA TRP A 101 5.72 15.06 -19.32
C TRP A 101 5.97 14.15 -18.12
N ALA A 102 7.22 13.76 -17.86
CA ALA A 102 7.58 12.94 -16.71
C ALA A 102 7.24 13.62 -15.38
N THR A 103 7.46 14.93 -15.29
CA THR A 103 7.09 15.74 -14.13
C THR A 103 5.57 15.75 -13.94
N TYR A 104 4.82 16.00 -15.02
CA TYR A 104 3.35 15.91 -14.98
C TYR A 104 2.89 14.53 -14.53
N TRP A 105 3.40 13.44 -15.12
CA TRP A 105 2.99 12.08 -14.77
C TRP A 105 3.26 11.78 -13.29
N GLN A 106 4.42 12.15 -12.79
CA GLN A 106 4.79 11.93 -11.39
C GLN A 106 3.89 12.73 -10.44
N CYS A 107 3.67 14.02 -10.71
CA CYS A 107 2.82 14.87 -9.87
C CYS A 107 1.35 14.45 -9.93
N GLN A 108 0.84 14.15 -11.13
CA GLN A 108 -0.53 13.70 -11.32
C GLN A 108 -0.77 12.33 -10.70
N GLY A 109 0.19 11.41 -10.81
CA GLY A 109 0.13 10.09 -10.15
C GLY A 109 0.09 10.20 -8.62
N ILE A 110 0.82 11.16 -8.03
CA ILE A 110 0.73 11.46 -6.59
C ILE A 110 -0.67 11.98 -6.24
N LEU A 111 -1.23 12.90 -7.02
CA LEU A 111 -2.57 13.44 -6.76
C LEU A 111 -3.68 12.40 -6.94
N PHE A 112 -3.59 11.54 -7.95
CA PHE A 112 -4.50 10.41 -8.10
C PHE A 112 -4.39 9.42 -6.93
N THR A 113 -3.18 9.18 -6.42
CA THR A 113 -2.98 8.40 -5.17
C THR A 113 -3.59 9.12 -3.96
N SER A 114 -3.55 10.45 -3.92
CA SER A 114 -4.25 11.30 -2.94
C SER A 114 -5.75 11.01 -2.92
N LEU A 115 -6.39 11.04 -4.11
CA LEU A 115 -7.81 10.74 -4.27
C LEU A 115 -8.14 9.29 -3.86
N TRP A 116 -7.25 8.35 -4.15
CA TRP A 116 -7.39 6.97 -3.67
C TRP A 116 -7.34 6.88 -2.15
N CYS A 117 -6.41 7.59 -1.50
CA CYS A 117 -6.29 7.64 -0.05
C CYS A 117 -7.53 8.27 0.61
N LEU A 118 -8.11 9.32 0.03
CA LEU A 118 -9.36 9.92 0.54
C LEU A 118 -10.56 8.99 0.39
N SER A 119 -10.59 8.20 -0.67
CA SER A 119 -11.60 7.16 -0.86
C SER A 119 -11.42 6.00 0.12
N HIS A 120 -10.17 5.64 0.43
CA HIS A 120 -9.83 4.73 1.52
C HIS A 120 -10.37 5.25 2.86
N GLU A 121 -10.16 6.52 3.18
CA GLU A 121 -10.72 7.15 4.39
C GLU A 121 -12.26 7.18 4.37
N SER A 122 -12.85 7.41 3.20
CA SER A 122 -14.30 7.34 3.02
C SER A 122 -14.85 5.95 3.36
N SER A 123 -14.11 4.88 3.03
CA SER A 123 -14.53 3.52 3.32
C SER A 123 -14.64 3.22 4.82
N HIS A 124 -13.86 3.92 5.64
CA HIS A 124 -13.92 3.88 7.12
C HIS A 124 -14.92 4.88 7.71
N GLY A 125 -15.52 5.71 6.87
CA GLY A 125 -16.45 6.75 7.30
C GLY A 125 -15.74 7.94 7.96
N ASN A 126 -14.52 8.26 7.56
CA ASN A 126 -13.66 9.25 8.22
C ASN A 126 -13.83 10.68 7.71
N LEU A 127 -14.55 10.88 6.60
CA LEU A 127 -14.85 12.21 6.09
C LEU A 127 -16.04 12.86 6.81
N SER A 128 -17.01 12.06 7.25
CA SER A 128 -18.26 12.58 7.82
C SER A 128 -18.92 11.58 8.77
N SER A 129 -19.66 12.06 9.76
CA SER A 129 -20.56 11.22 10.57
C SER A 129 -21.74 10.65 9.77
N ARG A 130 -22.04 11.21 8.59
CA ARG A 130 -23.09 10.74 7.69
C ARG A 130 -22.53 9.72 6.71
N GLY A 131 -22.89 8.45 6.87
CA GLY A 131 -22.37 7.35 6.05
C GLY A 131 -22.50 7.58 4.54
N TRP A 132 -23.64 8.09 4.08
CA TRP A 132 -23.89 8.34 2.64
C TRP A 132 -22.96 9.39 2.02
N ILE A 133 -22.47 10.37 2.80
CA ILE A 133 -21.50 11.35 2.29
C ILE A 133 -20.19 10.65 1.98
N ASN A 134 -19.73 9.79 2.90
CA ASN A 134 -18.52 9.02 2.70
C ASN A 134 -18.66 8.08 1.50
N ASP A 135 -19.76 7.32 1.43
CA ASP A 135 -19.96 6.39 0.32
C ASP A 135 -20.12 7.10 -1.03
N GLY A 136 -20.78 8.26 -1.08
CA GLY A 136 -20.85 9.07 -2.30
C GLY A 136 -19.49 9.60 -2.75
N VAL A 137 -18.70 10.16 -1.83
CA VAL A 137 -17.37 10.68 -2.15
C VAL A 137 -16.42 9.55 -2.56
N GLY A 138 -16.34 8.50 -1.76
CA GLY A 138 -15.48 7.35 -2.02
C GLY A 138 -15.83 6.66 -3.34
N PHE A 139 -17.12 6.47 -3.63
CA PHE A 139 -17.58 5.92 -4.91
C PHE A 139 -17.12 6.77 -6.09
N CYS A 140 -17.39 8.07 -6.08
CA CYS A 140 -17.00 8.97 -7.18
C CYS A 140 -15.49 8.99 -7.42
N LEU A 141 -14.69 9.11 -6.36
CA LEU A 141 -13.24 9.20 -6.44
C LEU A 141 -12.62 7.86 -6.89
N HIS A 142 -12.99 6.73 -6.31
CA HIS A 142 -12.49 5.42 -6.75
C HIS A 142 -12.95 5.07 -8.17
N THR A 143 -14.20 5.35 -8.54
CA THR A 143 -14.67 5.15 -9.92
C THR A 143 -13.85 5.97 -10.92
N SER A 144 -13.50 7.22 -10.59
CA SER A 144 -12.64 8.06 -11.43
C SER A 144 -11.22 7.51 -11.60
N LEU A 145 -10.81 6.56 -10.76
CA LEU A 145 -9.51 5.87 -10.82
C LEU A 145 -9.64 4.40 -11.25
N LEU A 146 -10.80 4.00 -11.78
CA LEU A 146 -11.10 2.62 -12.17
C LEU A 146 -10.95 1.59 -11.03
N VAL A 147 -11.27 2.01 -9.80
CA VAL A 147 -11.29 1.15 -8.60
C VAL A 147 -12.76 0.86 -8.21
N PRO A 148 -13.14 -0.42 -8.00
CA PRO A 148 -14.50 -0.76 -7.56
C PRO A 148 -14.68 -0.46 -6.07
N TYR A 149 -15.22 0.73 -5.74
CA TYR A 149 -15.31 1.24 -4.36
C TYR A 149 -15.94 0.29 -3.35
N PHE A 150 -17.16 -0.21 -3.58
CA PHE A 150 -17.86 -1.04 -2.59
C PHE A 150 -17.26 -2.44 -2.44
N PRO A 151 -16.87 -3.13 -3.54
CA PRO A 151 -16.06 -4.34 -3.45
C PRO A 151 -14.79 -4.15 -2.63
N TRP A 152 -14.00 -3.13 -2.97
CA TRP A 152 -12.74 -2.84 -2.27
C TRP A 152 -12.98 -2.45 -0.81
N LYS A 153 -14.00 -1.64 -0.50
CA LYS A 153 -14.40 -1.31 0.88
C LYS A 153 -14.70 -2.57 1.69
N SER A 154 -15.40 -3.53 1.10
CA SER A 154 -15.79 -4.76 1.79
C SER A 154 -14.59 -5.65 2.10
N SER A 155 -13.71 -5.90 1.12
CA SER A 155 -12.49 -6.68 1.33
C SER A 155 -11.48 -5.97 2.24
N HIS A 156 -11.36 -4.64 2.13
CA HIS A 156 -10.50 -3.82 2.99
C HIS A 156 -10.95 -3.85 4.46
N ILE A 157 -12.25 -3.74 4.74
CA ILE A 157 -12.78 -3.86 6.10
C ILE A 157 -12.57 -5.28 6.65
N ALA A 158 -12.64 -6.31 5.81
CA ALA A 158 -12.32 -7.68 6.21
C ALA A 158 -10.83 -7.83 6.59
N HIS A 159 -9.94 -7.25 5.77
CA HIS A 159 -8.51 -7.18 6.05
C HIS A 159 -8.20 -6.50 7.39
N HIS A 160 -8.76 -5.32 7.66
CA HIS A 160 -8.56 -4.64 8.95
C HIS A 160 -8.99 -5.47 10.17
N LYS A 161 -9.97 -6.37 10.01
CA LYS A 161 -10.44 -7.25 11.09
C LYS A 161 -9.58 -8.48 11.29
N ALA A 162 -8.72 -8.82 10.34
CA ALA A 162 -8.04 -10.10 10.29
C ALA A 162 -6.57 -10.00 9.86
N THR A 163 -6.00 -8.79 9.77
CA THR A 163 -4.67 -8.59 9.22
C THR A 163 -3.64 -9.51 9.89
N VAL A 164 -2.76 -10.10 9.09
CA VAL A 164 -1.73 -11.09 9.43
C VAL A 164 -2.22 -12.39 10.09
N SER A 165 -3.53 -12.67 10.09
CA SER A 165 -4.07 -14.02 10.34
C SER A 165 -3.95 -14.85 9.07
N LEU A 166 -3.16 -15.92 9.09
CA LEU A 166 -2.97 -16.76 7.91
C LEU A 166 -4.26 -17.45 7.43
N GLU A 167 -5.27 -17.55 8.28
CA GLU A 167 -6.54 -18.21 7.98
C GLU A 167 -7.67 -17.25 7.58
N ARG A 168 -7.52 -15.94 7.81
CA ARG A 168 -8.62 -14.97 7.69
C ARG A 168 -8.25 -13.68 7.00
N ASP A 169 -6.97 -13.31 6.92
CA ASP A 169 -6.56 -12.16 6.13
C ASP A 169 -6.92 -12.38 4.65
N THR A 170 -7.20 -11.28 3.96
CA THR A 170 -7.68 -11.23 2.58
C THR A 170 -6.75 -10.44 1.67
N VAL A 171 -5.60 -9.97 2.18
CA VAL A 171 -4.66 -9.14 1.43
C VAL A 171 -3.22 -9.49 1.84
N PHE A 172 -2.33 -9.63 0.85
CA PHE A 172 -0.91 -9.95 1.03
C PHE A 172 -0.62 -11.21 1.86
N VAL A 173 -1.51 -12.22 1.82
CA VAL A 173 -1.27 -13.49 2.51
C VAL A 173 -0.02 -14.16 1.91
N PRO A 174 0.97 -14.55 2.73
CA PRO A 174 2.19 -15.19 2.25
C PRO A 174 1.91 -16.57 1.67
N PRO A 175 2.70 -17.02 0.68
CA PRO A 175 2.71 -18.43 0.32
C PRO A 175 3.32 -19.20 1.50
N THR A 176 2.88 -20.44 1.66
CA THR A 176 3.44 -21.34 2.64
C THR A 176 4.54 -22.21 2.03
N ARG A 177 5.32 -22.90 2.85
CA ARG A 177 6.30 -23.90 2.41
C ARG A 177 5.68 -24.92 1.42
N SER A 178 4.49 -25.45 1.75
CA SER A 178 3.77 -26.39 0.91
C SER A 178 3.35 -25.84 -0.46
N HIS A 179 3.10 -24.52 -0.59
CA HIS A 179 2.81 -23.88 -1.89
C HIS A 179 3.94 -24.11 -2.90
N PHE A 180 5.19 -24.03 -2.43
CA PHE A 180 6.38 -24.24 -3.24
C PHE A 180 6.82 -25.71 -3.33
N LYS A 181 6.07 -26.64 -2.70
CA LYS A 181 6.43 -28.08 -2.63
C LYS A 181 7.83 -28.32 -2.06
N LEU A 182 8.29 -27.44 -1.16
CA LEU A 182 9.57 -27.56 -0.49
C LEU A 182 9.58 -28.76 0.48
N PRO A 183 10.71 -29.46 0.65
CA PRO A 183 10.83 -30.54 1.63
C PRO A 183 10.66 -30.01 3.07
N PRO A 184 10.30 -30.86 4.04
CA PRO A 184 10.15 -30.47 5.44
C PRO A 184 11.37 -29.73 5.97
N GLU A 185 11.17 -28.72 6.83
CA GLU A 185 12.23 -27.84 7.32
C GLU A 185 13.44 -28.59 7.90
N ALA A 186 13.19 -29.65 8.68
CA ALA A 186 14.24 -30.44 9.31
C ALA A 186 15.23 -31.12 8.35
N VAL A 187 14.85 -31.31 7.08
CA VAL A 187 15.70 -31.97 6.06
C VAL A 187 16.03 -31.07 4.88
N ALA A 188 15.36 -29.92 4.76
CA ALA A 188 15.56 -28.97 3.68
C ALA A 188 16.98 -28.40 3.69
N ARG A 189 17.61 -28.38 2.53
CA ARG A 189 18.95 -27.86 2.31
C ARG A 189 18.87 -26.57 1.51
N THR A 190 19.94 -25.76 1.59
CA THR A 190 20.06 -24.51 0.82
C THR A 190 19.73 -24.72 -0.67
N LYS A 191 20.20 -25.82 -1.27
CA LYS A 191 19.93 -26.15 -2.68
C LYS A 191 18.43 -26.22 -3.00
N ASP A 192 17.61 -26.77 -2.11
CA ASP A 192 16.16 -26.93 -2.36
C ASP A 192 15.47 -25.57 -2.49
N TYR A 193 15.90 -24.58 -1.71
CA TYR A 193 15.38 -23.22 -1.82
C TYR A 193 15.90 -22.52 -3.08
N HIS A 194 17.18 -22.67 -3.40
CA HIS A 194 17.78 -22.07 -4.58
C HIS A 194 17.14 -22.58 -5.88
N GLU A 195 16.81 -23.86 -5.96
CA GLU A 195 16.17 -24.43 -7.16
C GLU A 195 14.82 -23.79 -7.49
N ILE A 196 14.08 -23.30 -6.48
CA ILE A 196 12.72 -22.76 -6.65
C ILE A 196 12.70 -21.23 -6.55
N LEU A 197 13.51 -20.65 -5.67
CA LEU A 197 13.45 -19.24 -5.27
C LEU A 197 14.67 -18.43 -5.70
N GLU A 198 15.74 -19.06 -6.22
CA GLU A 198 16.88 -18.30 -6.72
C GLU A 198 16.45 -17.52 -7.96
N GLU A 199 16.65 -16.21 -7.90
CA GLU A 199 16.35 -15.32 -9.00
C GLU A 199 17.51 -14.36 -9.24
N THR A 200 17.73 -14.05 -10.50
CA THR A 200 18.63 -12.98 -10.88
C THR A 200 18.03 -11.62 -10.46
N PRO A 201 18.87 -10.61 -10.16
CA PRO A 201 18.37 -9.27 -9.85
C PRO A 201 17.41 -8.73 -10.93
N ILE A 202 17.66 -9.03 -12.21
CA ILE A 202 16.81 -8.63 -13.34
C ILE A 202 15.40 -9.23 -13.20
N TYR A 203 15.29 -10.52 -12.85
CA TYR A 203 13.99 -11.16 -12.67
C TYR A 203 13.26 -10.63 -11.44
N THR A 204 13.98 -10.33 -10.35
CA THR A 204 13.40 -9.65 -9.18
C THR A 204 12.85 -8.27 -9.56
N PHE A 205 13.57 -7.46 -10.33
CA PHE A 205 13.07 -6.19 -10.84
C PHE A 205 11.86 -6.36 -11.76
N TYR A 206 11.83 -7.41 -12.59
CA TYR A 206 10.68 -7.73 -13.43
C TYR A 206 9.43 -8.07 -12.60
N ARG A 207 9.55 -8.96 -11.60
CA ARG A 207 8.46 -9.27 -10.64
C ARG A 207 7.97 -8.02 -9.91
N MET A 208 8.91 -7.18 -9.45
CA MET A 208 8.58 -5.89 -8.83
C MET A 208 7.79 -5.03 -9.80
N PHE A 209 8.27 -4.82 -11.02
CA PHE A 209 7.58 -4.03 -12.04
C PHE A 209 6.16 -4.55 -12.30
N LEU A 210 5.99 -5.86 -12.51
CA LEU A 210 4.68 -6.45 -12.73
C LEU A 210 3.73 -6.22 -11.56
N MET A 211 4.18 -6.45 -10.32
CA MET A 211 3.34 -6.23 -9.15
C MET A 211 3.01 -4.74 -8.97
N GLN A 212 3.96 -3.84 -9.16
CA GLN A 212 3.73 -2.40 -9.00
C GLN A 212 2.74 -1.85 -10.02
N ILE A 213 2.76 -2.34 -11.26
CA ILE A 213 1.89 -1.84 -12.33
C ILE A 213 0.53 -2.55 -12.37
N PHE A 214 0.52 -3.88 -12.16
CA PHE A 214 -0.67 -4.72 -12.35
C PHE A 214 -1.20 -5.37 -11.07
N GLY A 215 -0.53 -5.22 -9.93
CA GLY A 215 -0.88 -5.92 -8.69
C GLY A 215 -2.30 -5.62 -8.21
N LEU A 216 -2.72 -4.35 -8.26
CA LEU A 216 -4.08 -3.96 -7.88
C LEU A 216 -5.13 -4.56 -8.84
N LEU A 217 -4.84 -4.57 -10.15
CA LEU A 217 -5.72 -5.20 -11.14
C LEU A 217 -5.83 -6.71 -10.91
N PHE A 218 -4.70 -7.39 -10.67
CA PHE A 218 -4.69 -8.83 -10.40
C PHE A 218 -5.38 -9.17 -9.08
N TYR A 219 -5.30 -8.31 -8.07
CA TYR A 219 -6.09 -8.46 -6.86
C TYR A 219 -7.59 -8.40 -7.16
N PHE A 220 -8.05 -7.45 -7.98
CA PHE A 220 -9.46 -7.35 -8.33
C PHE A 220 -9.97 -8.49 -9.20
N VAL A 221 -9.21 -8.87 -10.23
CA VAL A 221 -9.64 -9.85 -11.24
C VAL A 221 -9.45 -11.29 -10.77
N PHE A 222 -8.39 -11.58 -10.01
CA PHE A 222 -7.97 -12.94 -9.69
C PHE A 222 -7.87 -13.21 -8.18
N ASP A 223 -8.17 -12.23 -7.33
CA ASP A 223 -7.93 -12.31 -5.88
C ASP A 223 -6.47 -12.69 -5.56
N ALA A 224 -5.54 -12.17 -6.38
CA ALA A 224 -4.12 -12.47 -6.22
C ALA A 224 -3.63 -12.04 -4.83
N ARG A 225 -2.95 -12.94 -4.12
CA ARG A 225 -2.52 -12.74 -2.71
C ARG A 225 -3.68 -12.53 -1.73
N GLY A 226 -4.89 -12.96 -2.11
CA GLY A 226 -6.08 -13.00 -1.27
C GLY A 226 -6.08 -14.15 -0.28
N SER A 227 -7.26 -14.44 0.27
CA SER A 227 -7.39 -15.48 1.30
C SER A 227 -7.21 -16.89 0.71
N PRO A 228 -6.45 -17.79 1.36
CA PRO A 228 -6.34 -19.19 0.92
C PRO A 228 -7.68 -19.95 0.90
N LYS A 229 -8.71 -19.42 1.57
CA LYS A 229 -10.06 -20.00 1.60
C LYS A 229 -10.90 -19.64 0.38
N HIS A 230 -10.48 -18.66 -0.41
CA HIS A 230 -11.21 -18.26 -1.60
C HIS A 230 -11.02 -19.29 -2.70
N PRO A 231 -12.11 -19.84 -3.27
CA PRO A 231 -12.01 -20.83 -4.34
C PRO A 231 -11.48 -20.19 -5.64
N PRO A 232 -10.96 -21.01 -6.58
CA PRO A 232 -10.58 -20.52 -7.90
C PRO A 232 -11.72 -19.75 -8.60
N GLY A 233 -11.39 -18.63 -9.23
CA GLY A 233 -12.36 -17.74 -9.89
C GLY A 233 -12.96 -16.66 -9.00
N THR A 234 -12.58 -16.59 -7.72
CA THR A 234 -12.90 -15.48 -6.83
C THR A 234 -12.38 -14.16 -7.40
N ASN A 235 -13.23 -13.13 -7.40
CA ASN A 235 -12.91 -11.80 -7.91
C ASN A 235 -13.82 -10.73 -7.28
N HIS A 236 -13.48 -9.47 -7.51
CA HIS A 236 -14.18 -8.32 -6.93
C HIS A 236 -15.37 -7.79 -7.75
N PHE A 237 -15.61 -8.35 -8.94
CA PHE A 237 -16.66 -7.92 -9.87
C PHE A 237 -17.88 -8.85 -9.88
N ASN A 238 -17.78 -10.03 -9.26
CA ASN A 238 -18.92 -10.93 -9.12
C ASN A 238 -19.65 -10.65 -7.79
N PRO A 239 -20.92 -10.21 -7.79
CA PRO A 239 -21.68 -9.98 -6.56
C PRO A 239 -21.89 -11.25 -5.72
N TYR A 240 -21.72 -12.44 -6.31
CA TYR A 240 -21.82 -13.72 -5.61
C TYR A 240 -20.45 -14.30 -5.21
N SER A 241 -19.37 -13.53 -5.38
CA SER A 241 -18.04 -13.88 -4.91
C SER A 241 -18.02 -14.14 -3.40
N THR A 242 -17.21 -15.09 -2.95
CA THR A 242 -17.10 -15.47 -1.52
C THR A 242 -16.56 -14.36 -0.62
N ILE A 243 -16.00 -13.30 -1.23
CA ILE A 243 -15.57 -12.08 -0.55
C ILE A 243 -16.76 -11.38 0.12
N PHE A 244 -17.95 -11.43 -0.50
CA PHE A 244 -19.07 -10.54 -0.16
C PHE A 244 -20.20 -11.25 0.60
N LYS A 245 -20.74 -10.53 1.59
CA LYS A 245 -21.98 -10.93 2.26
C LYS A 245 -23.19 -10.58 1.39
N PRO A 246 -24.36 -11.22 1.56
CA PRO A 246 -25.56 -10.93 0.78
C PRO A 246 -25.97 -9.44 0.76
N ARG A 247 -25.74 -8.72 1.86
CA ARG A 247 -26.04 -7.28 1.98
C ARG A 247 -25.08 -6.35 1.21
N GLU A 248 -23.91 -6.84 0.78
CA GLU A 248 -22.87 -6.05 0.11
C GLU A 248 -23.00 -6.13 -1.43
N ARG A 249 -23.79 -7.07 -1.95
CA ARG A 249 -23.91 -7.39 -3.38
C ARG A 249 -24.36 -6.23 -4.26
N ILE A 250 -25.31 -5.41 -3.76
CA ILE A 250 -25.80 -4.25 -4.51
C ILE A 250 -24.68 -3.23 -4.69
N GLY A 251 -23.78 -3.09 -3.71
CA GLY A 251 -22.59 -2.25 -3.82
C GLY A 251 -21.67 -2.71 -4.94
N VAL A 252 -21.48 -4.04 -5.10
CA VAL A 252 -20.69 -4.61 -6.21
C VAL A 252 -21.26 -4.18 -7.55
N VAL A 253 -22.55 -4.40 -7.77
CA VAL A 253 -23.24 -4.01 -9.01
C VAL A 253 -23.14 -2.50 -9.27
N ALA A 254 -23.30 -1.68 -8.23
CA ALA A 254 -23.16 -0.22 -8.35
C ALA A 254 -21.73 0.17 -8.77
N SER A 255 -20.71 -0.45 -8.19
CA SER A 255 -19.31 -0.24 -8.58
C SER A 255 -19.04 -0.68 -10.01
N ASP A 256 -19.53 -1.84 -10.44
CA ASP A 256 -19.38 -2.31 -11.82
C ASP A 256 -20.03 -1.33 -12.82
N ALA A 257 -21.24 -0.86 -12.52
CA ALA A 257 -21.92 0.14 -13.33
C ALA A 257 -21.13 1.47 -13.39
N GLY A 258 -20.58 1.92 -12.27
CA GLY A 258 -19.71 3.10 -12.20
C GLY A 258 -18.45 2.94 -13.05
N LEU A 259 -17.79 1.77 -12.98
CA LEU A 259 -16.61 1.47 -13.79
C LEU A 259 -16.93 1.46 -15.29
N LEU A 260 -18.02 0.82 -15.70
CA LEU A 260 -18.46 0.83 -17.10
C LEU A 260 -18.76 2.26 -17.58
N ALA A 261 -19.40 3.08 -16.75
CA ALA A 261 -19.65 4.49 -17.07
C ALA A 261 -18.34 5.28 -17.23
N MET A 262 -17.37 5.09 -16.33
CA MET A 262 -16.07 5.76 -16.44
C MET A 262 -15.28 5.29 -17.67
N ILE A 263 -15.27 3.99 -17.96
CA ILE A 263 -14.64 3.44 -19.17
C ILE A 263 -15.29 4.03 -20.42
N ALA A 264 -16.62 4.12 -20.47
CA ALA A 264 -17.34 4.75 -21.58
C ALA A 264 -16.99 6.24 -21.71
N LEU A 265 -16.89 6.98 -20.60
CA LEU A 265 -16.47 8.38 -20.60
C LEU A 265 -15.05 8.55 -21.17
N LEU A 266 -14.10 7.74 -20.70
CA LEU A 266 -12.72 7.76 -21.21
C LEU A 266 -12.66 7.37 -22.68
N TYR A 267 -13.45 6.38 -23.11
CA TYR A 267 -13.56 5.99 -24.51
C TYR A 267 -14.07 7.14 -25.38
N LEU A 268 -15.19 7.76 -25.01
CA LEU A 268 -15.77 8.89 -25.73
C LEU A 268 -14.82 10.08 -25.78
N TRP A 269 -14.16 10.39 -24.67
CA TRP A 269 -13.13 11.43 -24.63
C TRP A 269 -11.96 11.10 -25.57
N SER A 270 -11.48 9.86 -25.58
CA SER A 270 -10.41 9.42 -26.47
C SER A 270 -10.76 9.52 -27.96
N ARG A 271 -12.05 9.42 -28.32
CA ARG A 271 -12.52 9.63 -29.70
C ARG A 271 -12.36 11.10 -30.13
N ASN A 272 -12.42 12.04 -29.19
CA ASN A 272 -12.28 13.47 -29.47
C ASN A 272 -10.81 13.92 -29.48
N VAL A 273 -10.00 13.47 -28.51
CA VAL A 273 -8.61 13.95 -28.33
C VAL A 273 -7.53 12.98 -28.85
N GLY A 274 -7.93 11.77 -29.24
CA GLY A 274 -7.03 10.69 -29.63
C GLY A 274 -6.47 9.89 -28.45
N PHE A 275 -6.21 8.60 -28.68
CA PHE A 275 -5.69 7.69 -27.65
C PHE A 275 -4.35 8.15 -27.07
N GLY A 276 -3.47 8.74 -27.88
CA GLY A 276 -2.19 9.25 -27.40
C GLY A 276 -2.33 10.35 -26.34
N GLN A 277 -3.37 11.19 -26.43
CA GLN A 277 -3.65 12.21 -25.42
C GLN A 277 -4.25 11.59 -24.15
N LEU A 278 -5.23 10.69 -24.30
CA LEU A 278 -5.76 9.88 -23.18
C LEU A 278 -4.62 9.19 -22.42
N ALA A 279 -3.68 8.59 -23.15
CA ALA A 279 -2.56 7.86 -22.56
C ALA A 279 -1.64 8.78 -21.75
N ARG A 280 -1.26 9.94 -22.30
CA ARG A 280 -0.37 10.90 -21.62
C ARG A 280 -1.03 11.55 -20.42
N ILE A 281 -2.32 11.87 -20.51
CA ILE A 281 -3.02 12.65 -19.50
C ILE A 281 -3.56 11.79 -18.37
N TYR A 282 -4.08 10.60 -18.68
CA TYR A 282 -4.80 9.77 -17.72
C TYR A 282 -4.12 8.42 -17.49
N LEU A 283 -3.82 7.64 -18.55
CA LEU A 283 -3.33 6.26 -18.35
C LEU A 283 -1.94 6.21 -17.70
N LEU A 284 -0.99 7.06 -18.11
CA LEU A 284 0.36 7.07 -17.52
C LEU A 284 0.34 7.52 -16.04
N PRO A 285 -0.35 8.62 -15.65
CA PRO A 285 -0.58 8.93 -14.24
C PRO A 285 -1.31 7.82 -13.47
N TRP A 286 -2.30 7.17 -14.09
CA TRP A 286 -3.03 6.05 -13.49
C TRP A 286 -2.13 4.82 -13.24
N LEU A 287 -1.21 4.49 -14.14
CA LEU A 287 -0.21 3.44 -13.92
C LEU A 287 0.74 3.79 -12.76
N LEU A 288 1.17 5.05 -12.67
CA LEU A 288 1.96 5.51 -11.51
C LEU A 288 1.15 5.49 -10.21
N THR A 289 -0.15 5.74 -10.28
CA THR A 289 -1.07 5.62 -9.14
C THR A 289 -1.11 4.18 -8.63
N ASN A 290 -1.22 3.20 -9.54
CA ASN A 290 -1.12 1.78 -9.20
C ASN A 290 0.21 1.47 -8.51
N HIS A 291 1.32 2.00 -9.04
CA HIS A 291 2.63 1.85 -8.40
C HIS A 291 2.64 2.39 -6.96
N TRP A 292 2.20 3.61 -6.72
CA TRP A 292 2.22 4.17 -5.36
C TRP A 292 1.30 3.40 -4.41
N ILE A 293 0.08 3.05 -4.84
CA ILE A 293 -0.88 2.27 -4.03
C ILE A 293 -0.29 0.90 -3.67
N VAL A 294 0.18 0.15 -4.66
CA VAL A 294 0.70 -1.20 -4.41
C VAL A 294 1.95 -1.12 -3.54
N MET A 295 2.87 -0.18 -3.80
CA MET A 295 4.06 0.00 -2.97
C MET A 295 3.70 0.32 -1.51
N LEU A 296 2.83 1.30 -1.27
CA LEU A 296 2.49 1.70 0.09
C LEU A 296 1.78 0.57 0.83
N THR A 297 0.75 -0.03 0.25
CA THR A 297 -0.01 -1.09 0.94
C THR A 297 0.83 -2.35 1.14
N TYR A 298 1.73 -2.69 0.20
CA TYR A 298 2.60 -3.85 0.37
C TYR A 298 3.59 -3.63 1.51
N LEU A 299 4.21 -2.45 1.58
CA LEU A 299 5.22 -2.14 2.59
C LEU A 299 4.66 -1.83 3.98
N HIS A 300 3.36 -1.59 4.06
CA HIS A 300 2.61 -1.55 5.33
C HIS A 300 2.47 -2.93 5.96
N HIS A 301 2.30 -3.96 5.12
CA HIS A 301 1.81 -5.29 5.51
C HIS A 301 2.81 -6.43 5.32
N ALA A 302 3.90 -6.17 4.60
CA ALA A 302 4.99 -7.11 4.39
C ALA A 302 6.31 -6.47 4.84
N ASP A 303 6.92 -7.09 5.85
CA ASP A 303 8.27 -6.78 6.28
C ASP A 303 8.90 -8.06 6.90
N PRO A 304 10.19 -8.33 6.71
CA PRO A 304 10.83 -9.53 7.26
C PRO A 304 10.80 -9.61 8.80
N THR A 305 10.57 -8.49 9.49
CA THR A 305 10.65 -8.37 10.95
C THR A 305 9.30 -8.35 11.66
N VAL A 306 8.19 -8.44 10.91
CA VAL A 306 6.83 -8.54 11.47
C VAL A 306 6.30 -9.97 11.36
N PRO A 307 5.58 -10.46 12.38
CA PRO A 307 5.07 -11.82 12.41
C PRO A 307 3.74 -11.98 11.64
N TYR A 308 3.48 -13.22 11.23
CA TYR A 308 2.14 -13.73 10.96
C TYR A 308 1.70 -14.67 12.07
N TYR A 309 0.40 -14.73 12.31
CA TYR A 309 -0.18 -15.49 13.40
C TYR A 309 -1.17 -16.55 12.90
N ARG A 310 -1.27 -17.64 13.65
CA ARG A 310 -2.29 -18.68 13.48
C ARG A 310 -3.14 -18.82 14.74
N ARG A 311 -4.36 -19.32 14.54
CA ARG A 311 -5.26 -19.84 15.60
C ARG A 311 -5.32 -18.88 16.81
N GLY A 312 -5.01 -19.40 18.00
CA GLY A 312 -5.10 -18.66 19.27
C GLY A 312 -3.99 -17.64 19.50
N ALA A 313 -2.91 -17.63 18.72
CA ALA A 313 -1.87 -16.62 18.84
C ALA A 313 -2.29 -15.28 18.23
N TRP A 314 -3.23 -15.29 17.28
CA TRP A 314 -3.78 -14.07 16.70
C TRP A 314 -4.75 -13.39 17.66
N THR A 315 -4.60 -12.07 17.82
CA THR A 315 -5.62 -11.17 18.37
C THR A 315 -5.73 -9.95 17.46
N PHE A 316 -6.83 -9.20 17.56
CA PHE A 316 -6.99 -7.98 16.76
C PHE A 316 -5.81 -7.01 16.95
N LEU A 317 -5.39 -6.78 18.21
CA LEU A 317 -4.28 -5.88 18.51
C LEU A 317 -2.95 -6.40 17.97
N ARG A 318 -2.66 -7.71 18.11
CA ARG A 318 -1.45 -8.31 17.52
C ARG A 318 -1.41 -8.15 16.01
N GLY A 319 -2.56 -8.34 15.36
CA GLY A 319 -2.72 -8.08 13.93
C GLY A 319 -2.39 -6.64 13.57
N ALA A 320 -3.08 -5.68 14.20
CA ALA A 320 -2.90 -4.26 13.94
C ALA A 320 -1.45 -3.77 14.17
N LEU A 321 -0.78 -4.31 15.19
CA LEU A 321 0.62 -3.99 15.50
C LEU A 321 1.61 -4.58 14.51
N ALA A 322 1.27 -5.63 13.77
CA ALA A 322 2.14 -6.24 12.75
C ALA A 322 2.13 -5.47 11.42
N THR A 323 1.87 -4.17 11.46
CA THR A 323 2.02 -3.25 10.34
C THR A 323 3.23 -2.34 10.55
N VAL A 324 3.76 -1.70 9.50
CA VAL A 324 4.97 -0.87 9.60
C VAL A 324 4.73 0.55 9.09
N ASP A 325 4.96 1.54 9.97
CA ASP A 325 4.98 2.96 9.61
C ASP A 325 6.28 3.32 8.89
N ARG A 326 6.18 4.08 7.80
CA ARG A 326 7.30 4.50 6.94
C ARG A 326 7.15 5.95 6.50
N PRO A 327 8.25 6.72 6.40
CA PRO A 327 8.21 8.10 5.94
C PRO A 327 8.13 8.20 4.40
N LEU A 328 7.20 7.47 3.78
CA LEU A 328 7.06 7.40 2.32
C LEU A 328 6.86 8.81 1.73
N LEU A 329 7.76 9.22 0.83
CA LEU A 329 7.82 10.55 0.22
C LEU A 329 7.93 11.72 1.23
N GLY A 330 8.27 11.46 2.49
CA GLY A 330 8.40 12.47 3.53
C GLY A 330 7.17 13.39 3.60
N TRP A 331 7.38 14.71 3.54
CA TRP A 331 6.31 15.69 3.64
C TRP A 331 5.25 15.56 2.54
N ILE A 332 5.62 15.12 1.32
CA ILE A 332 4.68 14.90 0.21
C ILE A 332 3.68 13.81 0.61
N GLY A 333 4.14 12.70 1.18
CA GLY A 333 3.26 11.63 1.66
C GLY A 333 2.41 12.04 2.86
N ARG A 334 2.86 13.00 3.68
CA ARG A 334 2.02 13.56 4.76
C ARG A 334 0.87 14.40 4.20
N VAL A 335 1.12 15.18 3.16
CA VAL A 335 0.12 16.10 2.56
C VAL A 335 -0.85 15.37 1.63
N PHE A 336 -0.32 14.56 0.72
CA PHE A 336 -1.08 13.94 -0.36
C PHE A 336 -1.44 12.49 -0.07
N PHE A 337 -0.62 11.71 0.65
CA PHE A 337 -1.07 10.37 1.06
C PHE A 337 -1.75 10.39 2.43
N HIS A 338 -2.07 11.59 2.93
CA HIS A 338 -2.80 11.84 4.16
C HIS A 338 -2.25 11.10 5.39
N ASN A 339 -0.92 10.98 5.45
CA ASN A 339 -0.20 10.22 6.47
C ASN A 339 -0.53 8.72 6.55
N VAL A 340 -1.18 8.12 5.54
CA VAL A 340 -1.55 6.69 5.57
C VAL A 340 -0.34 5.81 5.88
N SER A 341 0.82 6.08 5.26
CA SER A 341 2.06 5.34 5.55
C SER A 341 2.78 5.78 6.82
N HIS A 342 2.52 6.97 7.31
CA HIS A 342 3.23 7.51 8.47
C HIS A 342 2.58 7.12 9.80
N ASN A 343 1.32 6.69 9.77
CA ASN A 343 0.47 6.42 10.93
C ASN A 343 -0.37 5.14 10.74
N HIS A 344 0.09 4.21 9.91
CA HIS A 344 -0.65 3.02 9.52
C HIS A 344 -0.93 2.09 10.72
N VAL A 345 0.01 2.00 11.66
CA VAL A 345 -0.20 1.24 12.91
C VAL A 345 -1.41 1.79 13.67
N SER A 346 -1.47 3.12 13.87
CA SER A 346 -2.61 3.76 14.55
C SER A 346 -3.91 3.61 13.75
N HIS A 347 -3.81 3.68 12.43
CA HIS A 347 -4.93 3.48 11.51
C HIS A 347 -5.50 2.07 11.60
N HIS A 348 -4.68 1.03 11.77
CA HIS A 348 -5.18 -0.33 11.96
C HIS A 348 -5.84 -0.54 13.32
N ILE A 349 -5.33 0.09 14.37
CA ILE A 349 -5.93 0.01 15.71
C ILE A 349 -7.25 0.80 15.75
N PHE A 350 -7.28 1.98 15.12
CA PHE A 350 -8.36 2.96 15.18
C PHE A 350 -8.74 3.47 13.79
N SER A 351 -9.20 2.58 12.92
CA SER A 351 -9.53 2.94 11.54
C SER A 351 -10.72 3.90 11.44
N ASP A 352 -11.53 4.00 12.50
CA ASP A 352 -12.68 4.92 12.61
C ASP A 352 -12.30 6.36 13.00
N ILE A 353 -11.03 6.60 13.35
CA ILE A 353 -10.51 7.94 13.64
C ILE A 353 -10.09 8.63 12.34
N PRO A 354 -10.53 9.87 12.09
CA PRO A 354 -10.15 10.59 10.88
C PRO A 354 -8.64 10.73 10.69
N PHE A 355 -8.17 10.53 9.44
CA PHE A 355 -6.76 10.68 9.05
C PHE A 355 -6.07 11.95 9.56
N TYR A 356 -6.78 13.07 9.67
CA TYR A 356 -6.21 14.33 10.16
C TYR A 356 -5.96 14.37 11.67
N ASN A 357 -6.49 13.40 12.44
CA ASN A 357 -6.23 13.22 13.86
C ASN A 357 -5.23 12.08 14.13
N GLN A 358 -5.00 11.18 13.16
CA GLN A 358 -4.08 10.04 13.29
C GLN A 358 -2.65 10.42 13.74
N PRO A 359 -2.03 11.55 13.30
CA PRO A 359 -0.72 11.93 13.80
C PRO A 359 -0.66 12.07 15.33
N GLU A 360 -1.70 12.63 15.94
CA GLU A 360 -1.78 12.77 17.40
C GLU A 360 -2.05 11.41 18.07
N VAL A 361 -2.91 10.58 17.47
CA VAL A 361 -3.15 9.22 17.95
C VAL A 361 -1.86 8.41 17.96
N THR A 362 -1.10 8.41 16.86
CA THR A 362 0.22 7.76 16.78
C THR A 362 1.15 8.23 17.89
N ALA A 363 1.25 9.55 18.11
CA ALA A 363 2.11 10.10 19.16
C ALA A 363 1.73 9.58 20.56
N ARG A 364 0.42 9.44 20.83
CA ARG A 364 -0.10 8.95 22.11
C ARG A 364 0.12 7.46 22.30
N ILE A 365 -0.25 6.62 21.32
CA ILE A 365 -0.12 5.16 21.46
C ILE A 365 1.33 4.72 21.55
N ARG A 366 2.27 5.45 20.92
CA ARG A 366 3.72 5.15 21.01
C ARG A 366 4.24 5.12 22.45
N THR A 367 3.64 5.89 23.36
CA THR A 367 4.01 5.91 24.79
C THR A 367 3.73 4.60 25.50
N VAL A 368 2.72 3.85 25.04
CA VAL A 368 2.31 2.56 25.60
C VAL A 368 2.94 1.41 24.81
N LEU A 369 2.98 1.53 23.48
CA LEU A 369 3.50 0.47 22.60
C LEU A 369 5.01 0.24 22.73
N LYS A 370 5.80 1.29 23.03
CA LYS A 370 7.26 1.21 23.22
C LYS A 370 7.94 0.41 22.09
N ASP A 371 8.63 -0.68 22.41
CA ASP A 371 9.35 -1.52 21.44
C ASP A 371 8.44 -2.33 20.51
N HIS A 372 7.12 -2.39 20.77
CA HIS A 372 6.13 -3.00 19.88
C HIS A 372 5.62 -2.06 18.79
N TYR A 373 6.01 -0.78 18.80
CA TYR A 373 5.70 0.14 17.70
C TYR A 373 6.66 -0.06 16.53
N ASN A 374 6.11 -0.43 15.38
CA ASN A 374 6.87 -0.76 14.18
C ASN A 374 7.01 0.46 13.26
N PHE A 375 8.19 1.09 13.29
CA PHE A 375 8.59 2.14 12.35
C PHE A 375 9.85 1.75 11.57
N ASP A 376 9.94 2.13 10.30
CA ASP A 376 11.14 1.90 9.48
C ASP A 376 11.46 3.11 8.61
N SER A 377 12.61 3.76 8.90
CA SER A 377 13.12 4.90 8.16
C SER A 377 13.87 4.54 6.87
N THR A 378 13.98 3.26 6.51
CA THR A 378 14.65 2.80 5.28
C THR A 378 14.06 3.51 4.07
N ASN A 379 14.91 3.90 3.11
CA ASN A 379 14.44 4.40 1.82
C ASN A 379 13.40 3.45 1.22
N THR A 380 12.25 3.96 0.79
CA THR A 380 11.12 3.10 0.47
C THR A 380 11.37 2.17 -0.71
N PHE A 381 12.18 2.56 -1.70
CA PHE A 381 12.56 1.68 -2.81
C PHE A 381 13.52 0.57 -2.36
N ARG A 382 14.43 0.86 -1.42
CA ARG A 382 15.27 -0.14 -0.77
C ARG A 382 14.43 -1.12 0.05
N ALA A 383 13.48 -0.62 0.84
CA ALA A 383 12.54 -1.46 1.59
C ALA A 383 11.71 -2.35 0.65
N LEU A 384 11.28 -1.83 -0.51
CA LEU A 384 10.57 -2.61 -1.52
C LEU A 384 11.43 -3.76 -2.04
N TYR A 385 12.66 -3.47 -2.50
CA TYR A 385 13.58 -4.49 -2.97
C TYR A 385 13.90 -5.54 -1.90
N ARG A 386 14.14 -5.09 -0.66
CA ARG A 386 14.34 -5.97 0.50
C ARG A 386 13.14 -6.88 0.73
N THR A 387 11.94 -6.34 0.69
CA THR A 387 10.71 -7.13 0.91
C THR A 387 10.56 -8.19 -0.17
N PHE A 388 10.85 -7.88 -1.44
CA PHE A 388 10.82 -8.85 -2.53
C PHE A 388 11.85 -9.98 -2.42
N THR A 389 12.97 -9.75 -1.74
CA THR A 389 14.07 -10.73 -1.64
C THR A 389 14.08 -11.48 -0.31
N GLN A 390 13.42 -10.93 0.71
CA GLN A 390 13.41 -11.48 2.07
C GLN A 390 12.05 -12.04 2.49
N CYS A 391 10.96 -11.72 1.77
CA CYS A 391 9.60 -12.17 2.07
C CYS A 391 9.07 -13.18 1.04
N GLU A 392 9.72 -14.34 0.92
CA GLU A 392 9.35 -15.34 -0.08
C GLU A 392 8.20 -16.25 0.39
N PHE A 393 8.32 -16.83 1.60
CA PHE A 393 7.30 -17.74 2.16
C PHE A 393 7.28 -17.76 3.69
N VAL A 394 6.28 -18.40 4.28
CA VAL A 394 6.22 -18.72 5.72
C VAL A 394 6.11 -20.24 5.94
N GLU A 395 6.55 -20.73 7.10
CA GLU A 395 6.41 -22.15 7.46
C GLU A 395 4.96 -22.59 7.54
N ASP A 396 4.66 -23.84 7.19
CA ASP A 396 3.30 -24.42 7.28
C ASP A 396 2.80 -24.52 8.73
N GLU A 397 3.72 -24.77 9.67
CA GLU A 397 3.46 -24.98 11.09
C GLU A 397 3.97 -23.82 11.96
N GLY A 398 3.55 -23.83 13.22
CA GLY A 398 3.89 -22.80 14.21
C GLY A 398 2.80 -21.73 14.38
N ASP A 399 2.59 -21.28 15.62
CA ASP A 399 1.55 -20.32 15.94
C ASP A 399 1.94 -18.87 15.63
N VAL A 400 3.24 -18.56 15.67
CA VAL A 400 3.84 -17.28 15.28
C VAL A 400 4.97 -17.57 14.31
N VAL A 401 4.85 -17.08 13.08
CA VAL A 401 5.82 -17.35 12.00
C VAL A 401 6.28 -16.06 11.35
N PHE A 402 7.48 -16.10 10.77
CA PHE A 402 8.06 -14.99 10.03
C PHE A 402 8.29 -15.40 8.58
N TYR A 403 8.36 -14.39 7.72
CA TYR A 403 8.86 -14.58 6.37
C TYR A 403 10.26 -15.20 6.38
N LYS A 404 10.48 -16.13 5.46
CA LYS A 404 11.78 -16.70 5.12
C LYS A 404 12.21 -16.24 3.74
N ASN A 405 13.52 -16.03 3.61
CA ASN A 405 14.16 -15.62 2.38
C ASN A 405 14.55 -16.83 1.50
N ARG A 406 15.30 -16.58 0.43
CA ARG A 406 15.75 -17.58 -0.55
C ARG A 406 16.75 -18.59 0.01
N GLU A 407 17.33 -18.32 1.18
CA GLU A 407 18.17 -19.28 1.89
C GLU A 407 17.37 -20.07 2.94
N GLY A 408 16.04 -19.90 3.00
CA GLY A 408 15.16 -20.54 3.98
C GLY A 408 15.31 -19.98 5.40
N LYS A 409 15.86 -18.77 5.54
CA LYS A 409 16.16 -18.14 6.83
C LYS A 409 15.20 -17.00 7.14
N PRO A 410 14.69 -16.90 8.39
CA PRO A 410 13.93 -15.74 8.82
C PRO A 410 14.87 -14.57 9.16
N ALA A 411 14.39 -13.35 9.01
CA ALA A 411 15.15 -12.16 9.44
C ALA A 411 15.04 -11.88 10.94
N ARG A 412 14.03 -12.47 11.60
CA ARG A 412 13.73 -12.35 13.02
C ARG A 412 13.03 -13.61 13.49
N GLU A 413 13.29 -14.04 14.72
CA GLU A 413 12.71 -15.25 15.31
C GLU A 413 11.98 -14.92 16.62
N VAL A 414 11.06 -15.81 17.02
CA VAL A 414 10.38 -15.72 18.32
C VAL A 414 11.40 -15.96 19.44
N ALA A 415 11.33 -15.18 20.51
CA ALA A 415 12.16 -15.39 21.69
C ALA A 415 11.93 -16.81 22.24
N GLN A 416 13.01 -17.60 22.36
CA GLN A 416 12.93 -18.85 23.09
C GLN A 416 12.68 -18.50 24.56
N LEU A 417 11.57 -19.00 25.12
CA LEU A 417 11.37 -18.97 26.57
C LEU A 417 12.51 -19.82 27.15
N THR A 418 13.54 -19.17 27.67
CA THR A 418 14.55 -19.86 28.47
C THR A 418 13.81 -20.49 29.64
N GLY A 419 13.73 -21.82 29.65
CA GLY A 419 13.22 -22.57 30.78
C GLY A 419 14.07 -22.27 32.00
N ASP A 420 13.59 -21.34 32.83
CA ASP A 420 14.06 -21.16 34.20
C ASP A 420 12.89 -20.63 35.04
N SER A 421 11.88 -21.48 35.18
CA SER A 421 11.03 -21.52 36.37
C SER A 421 11.19 -22.93 36.94
N ARG A 422 12.17 -23.08 37.82
CA ARG A 422 12.34 -24.25 38.67
C ARG A 422 11.11 -24.52 39.53
#